data_AF-A0A2M7XSJ3-F1
#
_entry.id   AF-A0A2M7XSJ3-F1
#
_cell.length_a   1.000
_cell.length_b   1.000
_cell.length_c   1.000
_cell.angle_alpha   90.00
_cell.angle_beta   90.00
_cell.angle_gamma   90.00
#
_symmetry.space_group_name_H-M   'P 1'
#
loop_
_entity.id
_entity.type
_entity.pdbx_description
1 polymer ?
#
loop_
_entity_poly.entity_id
_entity_poly.type
_entity_poly.pdbx_seq_one_letter_code
_entity_poly.pdbx_strand_id
1 'polypeptide(L)' 'MTEAEIYSLLSTEFGDKVVSFQGEEKTPFAVIQHQAIHEIMSFLKRDERLKFDSLMSLSGFD' A
#
# COMPACT_ATOMS: atom_id res chain seq x y z
N MET A 1 4.18 11.74 -13.61
CA MET A 1 3.59 10.56 -14.26
C MET A 1 3.03 9.67 -13.17
N THR A 2 1.76 9.37 -13.27
CA THR A 2 0.93 8.61 -12.31
C THR A 2 0.83 7.13 -12.70
N GLU A 3 0.41 6.24 -11.79
CA GLU A 3 0.16 4.83 -12.15
C GLU A 3 -0.87 4.70 -13.28
N ALA A 4 -1.86 5.59 -13.31
CA ALA A 4 -2.87 5.65 -14.35
C ALA A 4 -2.34 6.11 -15.71
N GLU A 5 -1.40 7.06 -15.73
CA GLU A 5 -0.75 7.48 -16.98
C GLU A 5 0.14 6.36 -17.55
N ILE A 6 0.76 5.56 -16.70
CA ILE A 6 1.53 4.36 -17.07
C ILE A 6 0.59 3.28 -17.62
N TYR A 7 -0.54 3.06 -16.96
CA TYR A 7 -1.53 2.09 -17.39
C TYR A 7 -2.17 2.47 -18.73
N SER A 8 -2.54 3.74 -18.90
CA SER A 8 -3.17 4.23 -20.12
C SER A 8 -2.27 4.09 -21.35
N LEU A 9 -0.94 4.18 -21.20
CA LEU A 9 0.03 3.89 -22.26
C LEU A 9 0.07 2.38 -22.61
N LEU A 10 0.08 1.52 -21.60
CA LEU A 10 0.11 0.05 -21.77
C LEU A 10 -1.15 -0.48 -22.47
N SER A 11 -2.34 0.00 -22.06
CA SER A 11 -3.60 -0.36 -22.71
C SER A 11 -3.67 0.10 -24.17
N THR A 12 -2.99 1.21 -24.51
CA THR A 12 -3.04 1.80 -25.86
C THR A 12 -2.18 1.03 -26.89
N GLU A 13 -0.99 0.54 -26.54
CA GLU A 13 -0.09 -0.21 -27.45
C GLU A 13 -0.40 -1.71 -27.55
N PHE A 14 -0.92 -2.30 -26.47
CA PHE A 14 -1.07 -3.77 -26.37
C PHE A 14 -2.53 -4.24 -26.26
N GLY A 15 -3.49 -3.32 -26.22
CA GLY A 15 -4.92 -3.59 -26.35
C GLY A 15 -5.45 -4.64 -25.37
N ASP A 16 -6.09 -5.67 -25.93
CA ASP A 16 -6.79 -6.77 -25.25
C ASP A 16 -5.87 -7.79 -24.55
N LYS A 17 -4.55 -7.68 -24.74
CA LYS A 17 -3.56 -8.49 -24.00
C LYS A 17 -3.34 -8.03 -22.55
N VAL A 18 -3.77 -6.83 -22.19
CA VAL A 18 -3.71 -6.31 -20.80
C VAL A 18 -5.05 -6.56 -20.12
N VAL A 19 -5.11 -7.64 -19.33
CA VAL A 19 -6.36 -8.18 -18.77
C VAL A 19 -6.76 -7.49 -17.45
N SER A 20 -5.79 -7.00 -16.66
CA SER A 20 -6.02 -6.18 -15.45
C SER A 20 -4.74 -5.44 -15.03
N PHE A 21 -4.85 -4.35 -14.30
CA PHE A 21 -3.72 -3.61 -13.74
C PHE A 21 -3.90 -3.33 -12.26
N GLN A 22 -2.85 -3.62 -11.51
CA GLN A 22 -2.67 -3.30 -10.10
C GLN A 22 -1.38 -2.47 -10.01
N GLY A 23 -1.49 -1.17 -10.28
CA GLY A 23 -0.34 -0.31 -10.50
C GLY A 23 0.55 -0.01 -9.31
N GLU A 24 0.12 -0.38 -8.10
CA GLU A 24 0.55 0.30 -6.88
C GLU A 24 1.30 -0.59 -5.88
N GLU A 25 1.59 -1.86 -6.18
CA GLU A 25 2.23 -2.74 -5.19
C GLU A 25 3.75 -2.54 -5.09
N LYS A 26 4.14 -1.54 -4.32
CA LYS A 26 5.22 -1.70 -3.35
C LYS A 26 4.71 -1.24 -1.99
N THR A 27 3.91 -2.09 -1.34
CA THR A 27 3.48 -1.85 0.04
C THR A 27 4.48 -2.52 0.98
N PRO A 28 5.51 -1.83 1.48
CA PRO A 28 6.40 -2.41 2.47
C PRO A 28 5.60 -2.75 3.73
N PHE A 29 5.80 -3.96 4.25
CA PHE A 29 5.20 -4.41 5.50
C PHE A 29 6.27 -4.77 6.52
N ALA A 30 5.98 -4.55 7.79
CA ALA A 30 6.81 -4.94 8.92
C ALA A 30 6.07 -5.97 9.78
N VAL A 31 6.69 -7.12 10.02
CA VAL A 31 6.17 -8.13 10.95
C VAL A 31 6.64 -7.80 12.36
N ILE A 32 5.70 -7.72 13.30
CA ILE A 32 5.96 -7.29 14.68
C ILE A 32 5.42 -8.31 15.69
N GLN A 33 5.96 -8.29 16.91
CA GLN A 33 5.42 -9.09 18.01
C GLN A 33 4.05 -8.57 18.43
N HIS A 34 3.15 -9.48 18.81
CA HIS A 34 1.76 -9.10 19.15
C HIS A 34 1.68 -8.17 20.37
N GLN A 35 2.61 -8.27 21.32
CA GLN A 35 2.69 -7.37 22.48
C GLN A 35 3.07 -5.93 22.09
N ALA A 36 3.77 -5.75 20.97
CA ALA A 36 4.29 -4.45 20.54
C ALA A 36 3.28 -3.65 19.69
N ILE A 37 2.13 -4.23 19.32
CA ILE A 37 1.16 -3.58 18.42
C ILE A 37 0.75 -2.20 18.93
N HIS A 38 0.34 -2.09 20.19
CA HIS A 38 -0.13 -0.81 20.75
C HIS A 38 0.97 0.26 20.78
N GLU A 39 2.20 -0.12 21.16
CA GLU A 39 3.36 0.78 21.20
C GLU A 39 3.71 1.29 19.80
N ILE A 40 3.84 0.38 18.83
CA ILE A 40 4.25 0.70 17.46
C ILE A 40 3.18 1.56 16.79
N MET A 41 1.89 1.22 16.91
CA MET A 41 0.82 2.04 16.35
C MET A 41 0.79 3.45 16.95
N SER A 42 1.07 3.57 18.26
CA SER A 42 1.18 4.87 18.93
C SER A 42 2.34 5.71 18.40
N PHE A 43 3.49 5.08 18.12
CA PHE A 43 4.66 5.74 17.54
C PHE A 43 4.38 6.20 16.10
N LEU A 44 3.85 5.32 15.24
CA LEU A 44 3.53 5.63 13.85
C LEU A 44 2.61 6.85 13.73
N LYS A 45 1.66 6.99 14.68
CA LYS A 45 0.74 8.12 14.75
C LYS A 45 1.37 9.40 15.32
N ARG A 46 2.22 9.30 16.34
CA ARG A 46 2.74 10.48 17.07
C ARG A 46 4.03 11.07 16.49
N ASP A 47 4.82 10.28 15.77
CA ASP A 47 6.07 10.77 15.18
C ASP A 47 5.76 11.72 14.02
N GLU A 48 6.18 12.98 14.15
CA GLU A 48 5.92 14.05 13.18
C GLU A 48 6.51 13.77 11.79
N ARG A 49 7.47 12.84 11.67
CA ARG A 49 8.07 12.44 10.38
C ARG A 49 7.21 11.42 9.64
N LEU A 50 6.44 10.61 10.37
CA LEU A 50 5.68 9.49 9.81
C LEU A 50 4.25 9.89 9.48
N LYS A 51 3.55 10.54 10.41
CA LYS A 51 2.16 11.03 10.20
C LYS A 51 1.20 9.95 9.69
N PHE A 52 1.27 8.73 10.24
CA PHE A 52 0.35 7.65 9.89
C PHE A 52 -0.97 7.87 10.63
N ASP A 53 -1.76 8.83 10.14
CA ASP A 53 -3.01 9.25 10.77
C ASP A 53 -4.22 8.42 10.32
N SER A 54 -4.08 7.62 9.26
CA SER A 54 -5.13 6.78 8.69
C SER A 54 -4.71 5.32 8.60
N LEU A 55 -5.54 4.43 9.14
CA LEU A 55 -5.40 2.97 9.01
C LEU A 55 -6.20 2.51 7.78
N MET A 56 -5.51 2.01 6.74
CA MET A 56 -6.13 1.65 5.47
C MET A 56 -6.83 0.28 5.50
N SER A 57 -6.30 -0.68 6.26
CA SER A 57 -6.87 -2.03 6.37
C SER A 57 -6.39 -2.72 7.65
N LEU A 58 -7.26 -3.56 8.24
CA LEU A 58 -6.92 -4.50 9.32
C LEU A 58 -7.63 -5.83 9.01
N SER A 59 -6.84 -6.84 8.65
CA SER A 59 -7.33 -8.16 8.28
C SER A 59 -6.61 -9.26 9.06
N GLY A 60 -7.30 -10.39 9.24
CA GLY A 60 -6.71 -11.64 9.70
C GLY A 60 -6.67 -12.64 8.55
N PHE A 61 -5.69 -13.54 8.57
CA PHE A 61 -5.55 -14.63 7.62
C PHE A 61 -5.34 -15.93 8.41
N ASP A 62 -5.95 -17.03 7.95
CA ASP A 62 -5.81 -18.38 8.52
C ASP A 62 -4.73 -19.15 7.76
#